data_AF-A0A960X1Y5-F1
#
_entry.id   AF-A0A960X1Y5-F1
#
_cell.length_a   1.000
_cell.length_b   1.000
_cell.length_c   1.000
_cell.angle_alpha   90.00
_cell.angle_beta   90.00
_cell.angle_gamma   90.00
#
_symmetry.space_group_name_H-M   'P 1'
#
loop_
_entity.id
_entity.type
_entity.pdbx_description
1 polymer ?
#
loop_
_entity_poly.entity_id
_entity_poly.type
_entity_poly.pdbx_seq_one_letter_code
_entity_poly.pdbx_strand_id
1 'polypeptide(L)'
;MASSNHTLCCLGRLALFGFAMIGGAVRAEVKVLFKEPPHSYLDREPRDRFATLMKKVEKGEAKVEIDTSSDRAFLISFLKALDVPISSQLLVFSATSLQSEIINPRNARALYFNEDTYLGWVPGGRLEIIGMDPEYGPMFYVFDRLRPGRVPNVEKSQKCFNCHAGSATKHVPGLIAESVLVSPAGSSLETFRRDVQGHQIPLEDRFGGWHLTGEHHLRNTHANLCARPQGGSNQVIKVMPGENWDINLHLLPTSDILPHLIHEHQLGFENRVFQAGYVVRQLLNDGKGRLTKEGEAEMETLAKDLARYILFADEAKLPPEGVVGDAGFVRDFARNRVALPNGASLKDLDLRTHIFKYRCSYMLYTESWQALPQVLKDRVYYRMAEGLRDTDTPADISHLPVAERRAIRAILKDTLEGLPSWWR
;
A
#
# COMPACT_ATOMS: atom_id res chain seq x y z
N MET A 1 83.29 -20.56 -27.18
CA MET A 1 82.69 -21.91 -27.24
C MET A 1 81.19 -21.72 -27.06
N ALA A 2 80.43 -21.41 -28.12
CA ALA A 2 79.96 -22.26 -29.22
C ALA A 2 78.69 -23.08 -28.84
N SER A 3 77.71 -22.99 -29.75
CA SER A 3 76.40 -23.69 -29.88
C SER A 3 75.17 -22.89 -29.38
N SER A 4 74.41 -22.20 -30.26
CA SER A 4 73.45 -22.62 -31.32
C SER A 4 72.04 -22.92 -30.74
N ASN A 5 71.10 -21.98 -30.88
CA ASN A 5 70.03 -21.91 -31.90
C ASN A 5 69.03 -23.08 -31.90
N HIS A 6 67.76 -22.80 -31.59
CA HIS A 6 66.64 -23.18 -32.45
C HIS A 6 65.42 -22.28 -32.24
N THR A 7 65.02 -21.65 -33.35
CA THR A 7 63.81 -20.89 -33.59
C THR A 7 62.62 -21.84 -33.68
N LEU A 8 61.51 -21.57 -32.99
CA LEU A 8 60.20 -22.16 -33.29
C LEU A 8 59.16 -21.06 -33.47
N CYS A 9 58.51 -21.12 -34.62
CA CYS A 9 57.46 -20.24 -35.11
C CYS A 9 56.15 -20.57 -34.38
N CYS A 10 55.48 -19.57 -33.79
CA CYS A 10 54.09 -19.69 -33.34
C CYS A 10 53.29 -18.46 -33.78
N LEU A 11 52.51 -18.64 -34.84
CA LEU A 11 51.44 -17.74 -35.26
C LEU A 11 50.34 -17.72 -34.18
N GLY A 12 50.34 -16.70 -33.33
CA GLY A 12 49.23 -16.40 -32.43
C GLY A 12 48.13 -15.66 -33.17
N ARG A 13 47.02 -16.34 -33.50
CA ARG A 13 45.78 -15.71 -33.97
C ARG A 13 45.25 -14.75 -32.89
N LEU A 14 45.23 -13.45 -33.17
CA LEU A 14 44.42 -12.50 -32.41
C LEU A 14 42.93 -12.81 -32.67
N ALA A 15 42.26 -13.43 -31.70
CA ALA A 15 40.82 -13.46 -31.66
C ALA A 15 40.33 -12.13 -31.10
N LEU A 16 39.84 -11.24 -31.96
CA LEU A 16 39.00 -10.11 -31.54
C LEU A 16 37.69 -10.68 -30.98
N PHE A 17 37.58 -10.77 -29.65
CA PHE A 17 36.28 -10.87 -29.00
C PHE A 17 35.60 -9.50 -29.08
N GLY A 18 34.76 -9.32 -30.09
CA GLY A 18 33.84 -8.19 -30.17
C GLY A 18 32.86 -8.27 -28.99
N PHE A 19 33.05 -7.40 -28.01
CA PHE A 19 32.07 -7.19 -26.95
C PHE A 19 30.87 -6.47 -27.58
N ALA A 20 29.85 -7.23 -27.99
CA ALA A 20 28.58 -6.66 -28.39
C ALA A 20 27.93 -6.05 -27.14
N MET A 21 28.09 -4.74 -26.98
CA MET A 21 27.33 -3.97 -26.00
C MET A 21 25.86 -4.04 -26.39
N ILE A 22 25.10 -4.94 -25.77
CA ILE A 22 23.64 -4.91 -25.80
C ILE A 22 23.24 -3.69 -24.98
N GLY A 23 23.20 -2.53 -25.63
CA GLY A 23 22.63 -1.32 -25.06
C GLY A 23 21.12 -1.51 -24.93
N GLY A 24 20.67 -1.99 -23.77
CA GLY A 24 19.28 -1.85 -23.38
C GLY A 24 19.00 -0.35 -23.28
N ALA A 25 18.14 0.18 -24.14
CA ALA A 25 17.68 1.56 -24.03
C ALA A 25 17.00 1.72 -22.66
N VAL A 26 17.64 2.46 -21.75
CA VAL A 26 17.02 2.88 -20.50
C VAL A 26 15.94 3.87 -20.90
N ARG A 27 14.68 3.43 -20.85
CA ARG A 27 13.54 4.28 -21.13
C ARG A 27 13.47 5.37 -20.04
N ALA A 28 13.46 6.63 -20.45
CA ALA A 28 13.28 7.73 -19.51
C ALA A 28 11.88 7.64 -18.89
N GLU A 29 11.82 7.59 -17.55
CA GLU A 29 10.54 7.63 -16.83
C GLU A 29 9.81 8.95 -17.10
N VAL A 30 8.48 8.90 -17.19
CA VAL A 30 7.65 10.10 -17.33
C VAL A 30 7.79 10.94 -16.07
N LYS A 31 8.37 12.13 -16.21
CA LYS A 31 8.54 13.06 -15.09
C LYS A 31 7.18 13.67 -14.73
N VAL A 32 6.72 13.39 -13.51
CA VAL A 32 5.50 13.97 -12.96
C VAL A 32 5.87 15.01 -11.89
N LEU A 33 5.31 16.22 -12.01
CA LEU A 33 5.38 17.27 -10.99
C LEU A 33 3.98 17.53 -10.45
N PHE A 34 3.59 16.78 -9.42
CA PHE A 34 2.19 16.76 -8.94
C PHE A 34 1.65 18.12 -8.45
N LYS A 35 2.53 19.06 -8.09
CA LYS A 35 2.18 20.42 -7.65
C LYS A 35 1.92 21.36 -8.84
N GLU A 36 2.44 21.05 -10.01
CA GLU A 36 2.34 21.90 -11.20
C GLU A 36 1.17 21.46 -12.10
N PRO A 37 0.72 22.31 -13.05
CA PRO A 37 -0.16 21.86 -14.12
C PRO A 37 0.44 20.65 -14.86
N PRO A 38 -0.36 19.65 -15.26
CA PRO A 38 -1.83 19.61 -15.27
C PRO A 38 -2.47 19.15 -13.95
N HIS A 39 -1.67 18.84 -12.94
CA HIS A 39 -2.16 18.22 -11.69
C HIS A 39 -2.68 19.27 -10.71
N SER A 40 -1.85 20.29 -10.42
CA SER A 40 -2.15 21.38 -9.49
C SER A 40 -2.71 20.87 -8.15
N TYR A 41 -2.12 19.80 -7.59
CA TYR A 41 -2.66 19.06 -6.45
C TYR A 41 -3.04 19.96 -5.27
N LEU A 42 -2.22 20.98 -4.97
CA LEU A 42 -2.43 21.87 -3.82
C LEU A 42 -3.66 22.78 -3.99
N ASP A 43 -4.05 23.04 -5.23
CA ASP A 43 -5.15 23.95 -5.58
C ASP A 43 -6.50 23.22 -5.68
N ARG A 44 -6.51 21.89 -5.58
CA ARG A 44 -7.72 21.08 -5.71
C ARG A 44 -8.53 21.08 -4.42
N GLU A 45 -9.83 21.23 -4.58
CA GLU A 45 -10.80 21.00 -3.50
C GLU A 45 -10.95 19.48 -3.30
N PRO A 46 -10.61 18.94 -2.11
CA PRO A 46 -10.69 17.51 -1.88
C PRO A 46 -12.12 16.99 -1.88
N ARG A 47 -12.30 15.78 -2.39
CA ARG A 47 -13.57 15.04 -2.43
C ARG A 47 -13.50 13.70 -1.70
N ASP A 48 -12.40 13.43 -1.00
CA ASP A 48 -12.28 12.25 -0.15
C ASP A 48 -13.36 12.20 0.96
N ARG A 49 -13.48 11.03 1.57
CA ARG A 49 -14.48 10.75 2.61
C ARG A 49 -14.43 11.74 3.77
N PHE A 50 -13.23 12.13 4.22
CA PHE A 50 -13.08 13.06 5.33
C PHE A 50 -13.47 14.48 4.94
N ALA A 51 -13.01 14.98 3.79
CA ALA A 51 -13.42 16.30 3.30
C ALA A 51 -14.94 16.40 3.11
N THR A 52 -15.56 15.36 2.56
CA THR A 52 -17.01 15.28 2.40
C THR A 52 -17.75 15.28 3.74
N LEU A 53 -17.24 14.55 4.74
CA LEU A 53 -17.78 14.54 6.09
C LEU A 53 -17.73 15.94 6.71
N MET A 54 -16.57 16.60 6.66
CA MET A 54 -16.39 17.92 7.29
C MET A 54 -17.30 18.98 6.66
N LYS A 55 -17.48 18.99 5.34
CA LYS A 55 -18.43 19.88 4.66
C LYS A 55 -19.87 19.66 5.14
N LYS A 56 -20.29 18.41 5.37
CA LYS A 56 -21.62 18.10 5.89
C LYS A 56 -21.79 18.56 7.34
N VAL A 57 -20.74 18.46 8.15
CA VAL A 57 -20.73 18.97 9.53
C VAL A 57 -20.86 20.49 9.55
N GLU A 58 -20.08 21.20 8.73
CA GLU A 58 -20.12 22.67 8.62
C GLU A 58 -21.49 23.19 8.18
N LYS A 59 -22.17 22.47 7.28
CA LYS A 59 -23.52 22.81 6.81
C LYS A 59 -24.64 22.38 7.77
N GLY A 60 -24.33 21.65 8.84
CA GLY A 60 -25.32 21.05 9.74
C GLY A 60 -26.13 19.91 9.12
N GLU A 61 -25.70 19.38 7.98
CA GLU A 61 -26.36 18.30 7.22
C GLU A 61 -26.05 16.90 7.80
N ALA A 62 -24.96 16.77 8.54
CA ALA A 62 -24.63 15.56 9.28
C ALA A 62 -24.58 15.86 10.78
N LYS A 63 -25.38 15.13 11.57
CA LYS A 63 -25.23 15.05 13.02
C LYS A 63 -24.08 14.10 13.35
N VAL A 64 -22.85 14.57 13.12
CA VAL A 64 -21.67 13.88 13.64
C VAL A 64 -21.46 14.37 15.05
N GLU A 65 -21.77 13.54 16.02
CA GLU A 65 -21.40 13.79 17.41
C GLU A 65 -19.88 13.58 17.53
N ILE A 66 -19.11 14.65 17.31
CA ILE A 66 -17.67 14.67 17.58
C ILE A 66 -17.50 14.76 19.09
N ASP A 67 -17.20 13.63 19.71
CA ASP A 67 -17.04 13.53 21.16
C ASP A 67 -15.66 14.06 21.56
N THR A 68 -15.62 15.26 22.14
CA THR A 68 -14.38 15.89 22.59
C THR A 68 -14.11 15.68 24.08
N SER A 69 -14.77 14.72 24.74
CA SER A 69 -14.61 14.48 26.19
C SER A 69 -13.24 13.90 26.56
N SER A 70 -12.64 13.11 25.67
CA SER A 70 -11.33 12.48 25.84
C SER A 70 -10.72 12.11 24.50
N ASP A 71 -9.39 11.89 24.45
CA ASP A 71 -8.72 11.43 23.23
C ASP A 71 -9.34 10.15 22.66
N ARG A 72 -9.71 9.21 23.55
CA ARG A 72 -10.34 7.94 23.19
C ARG A 72 -11.71 8.14 22.57
N ALA A 73 -12.55 8.96 23.20
CA ALA A 73 -13.89 9.24 22.68
C ALA A 73 -13.83 10.00 21.35
N PHE A 74 -12.88 10.93 21.22
CA PHE A 74 -12.62 11.67 19.99
C PHE A 74 -12.21 10.75 18.85
N LEU A 75 -11.24 9.87 19.07
CA LEU A 75 -10.85 8.85 18.11
C LEU A 75 -12.04 7.98 17.70
N ILE A 76 -12.78 7.42 18.66
CA ILE A 76 -13.95 6.56 18.38
C ILE A 76 -15.01 7.30 17.56
N SER A 77 -15.26 8.58 17.85
CA SER A 77 -16.24 9.39 17.11
C SER A 77 -15.87 9.52 15.63
N PHE A 78 -14.59 9.73 15.31
CA PHE A 78 -14.11 9.80 13.93
C PHE A 78 -14.09 8.44 13.25
N LEU A 79 -13.65 7.38 13.93
CA LEU A 79 -13.70 6.01 13.40
C LEU A 79 -15.13 5.63 13.00
N LYS A 80 -16.11 5.94 13.85
CA LYS A 80 -17.53 5.71 13.56
C LYS A 80 -18.02 6.58 12.40
N ALA A 81 -17.71 7.87 12.41
CA ALA A 81 -18.20 8.81 11.39
C ALA A 81 -17.63 8.54 9.98
N LEU A 82 -16.44 7.95 9.90
CA LEU A 82 -15.75 7.59 8.66
C LEU A 82 -15.93 6.13 8.28
N ASP A 83 -16.70 5.35 9.05
CA ASP A 83 -16.91 3.91 8.87
C ASP A 83 -15.57 3.14 8.79
N VAL A 84 -14.69 3.40 9.77
CA VAL A 84 -13.41 2.72 9.93
C VAL A 84 -13.50 1.73 11.09
N PRO A 85 -13.32 0.41 10.86
CA PRO A 85 -13.37 -0.58 11.91
C PRO A 85 -12.30 -0.36 12.97
N ILE A 86 -12.66 -0.41 14.25
CA ILE A 86 -11.68 -0.51 15.35
C ILE A 86 -10.83 -1.78 15.19
N SER A 87 -11.42 -2.87 14.68
CA SER A 87 -10.73 -4.15 14.42
C SER A 87 -9.60 -4.07 13.38
N SER A 88 -9.49 -2.98 12.61
CA SER A 88 -8.37 -2.73 11.69
C SER A 88 -7.08 -2.27 12.39
N GLN A 89 -7.08 -2.15 13.72
CA GLN A 89 -5.98 -1.59 14.50
C GLN A 89 -4.64 -2.24 14.16
N LEU A 90 -3.68 -1.41 13.74
CA LEU A 90 -2.27 -1.73 13.66
C LEU A 90 -1.52 -0.88 14.69
N LEU A 91 -0.43 -1.42 15.23
CA LEU A 91 0.42 -0.71 16.19
C LEU A 91 1.83 -0.58 15.62
N VAL A 92 2.26 0.65 15.36
CA VAL A 92 3.61 0.99 14.88
C VAL A 92 4.36 1.78 15.93
N PHE A 93 5.53 1.28 16.32
CA PHE A 93 6.36 1.90 17.36
C PHE A 93 7.66 2.50 16.82
N SER A 94 7.91 2.41 15.51
CA SER A 94 8.94 3.20 14.87
C SER A 94 8.56 4.68 14.85
N ALA A 95 9.49 5.54 15.28
CA ALA A 95 9.32 6.99 15.31
C ALA A 95 9.48 7.64 13.92
N THR A 96 8.86 7.05 12.89
CA THR A 96 8.95 7.43 11.46
C THR A 96 7.74 8.27 11.02
N SER A 97 7.28 9.17 11.89
CA SER A 97 6.07 10.00 11.73
C SER A 97 6.31 11.45 12.17
N LEU A 98 5.38 12.35 11.84
CA LEU A 98 5.32 13.73 12.36
C LEU A 98 5.20 13.81 13.90
N GLN A 99 4.99 12.68 14.57
CA GLN A 99 4.89 12.57 16.04
C GLN A 99 6.05 11.75 16.64
N SER A 100 7.21 11.74 15.98
CA SER A 100 8.41 11.00 16.38
C SER A 100 8.83 11.21 17.83
N GLU A 101 8.57 12.39 18.38
CA GLU A 101 8.93 12.77 19.76
C GLU A 101 8.24 11.92 20.85
N ILE A 102 7.11 11.29 20.53
CA ILE A 102 6.29 10.54 21.50
C ILE A 102 6.08 9.07 21.13
N ILE A 103 6.45 8.66 19.92
CA ILE A 103 6.31 7.29 19.44
C ILE A 103 7.53 6.47 19.86
N ASN A 104 7.30 5.36 20.55
CA ASN A 104 8.34 4.42 20.95
C ASN A 104 7.70 3.05 21.26
N PRO A 105 8.49 1.98 21.52
CA PRO A 105 7.98 0.63 21.81
C PRO A 105 6.99 0.51 22.97
N ARG A 106 6.83 1.53 23.82
CA ARG A 106 5.88 1.57 24.94
C ARG A 106 4.71 2.54 24.71
N ASN A 107 4.74 3.30 23.62
CA ASN A 107 3.71 4.25 23.23
C ASN A 107 3.57 4.23 21.70
N ALA A 108 3.11 3.11 21.17
CA ALA A 108 2.95 2.91 19.73
C ALA A 108 1.87 3.83 19.16
N ARG A 109 2.06 4.29 17.91
CA ARG A 109 0.99 4.89 17.11
C ARG A 109 0.02 3.80 16.70
N ALA A 110 -1.26 4.01 16.96
CA ALA A 110 -2.34 3.23 16.41
C ALA A 110 -2.62 3.70 14.98
N LEU A 111 -2.77 2.78 14.04
CA LEU A 111 -3.35 3.01 12.73
C LEU A 111 -4.66 2.25 12.61
N TYR A 112 -5.65 2.86 11.95
CA TYR A 112 -6.93 2.22 11.61
C TYR A 112 -7.22 2.54 10.15
N PHE A 113 -7.91 1.65 9.46
CA PHE A 113 -8.21 1.85 8.04
C PHE A 113 -9.48 1.12 7.59
N ASN A 114 -10.11 1.67 6.57
CA ASN A 114 -11.01 0.96 5.68
C ASN A 114 -10.42 1.03 4.25
N GLU A 115 -11.23 0.94 3.21
CA GLU A 115 -10.72 0.88 1.83
C GLU A 115 -10.16 2.21 1.31
N ASP A 116 -10.56 3.35 1.86
CA ASP A 116 -10.22 4.68 1.31
C ASP A 116 -9.82 5.72 2.38
N THR A 117 -9.78 5.31 3.65
CA THR A 117 -9.52 6.21 4.77
C THR A 117 -8.60 5.54 5.78
N TYR A 118 -7.53 6.24 6.16
CA TYR A 118 -6.52 5.79 7.11
C TYR A 118 -6.42 6.81 8.25
N LEU A 119 -6.52 6.37 9.50
CA LEU A 119 -6.39 7.22 10.67
C LEU A 119 -5.20 6.80 11.51
N GLY A 120 -4.38 7.76 11.92
CA GLY A 120 -3.26 7.58 12.84
C GLY A 120 -3.51 8.32 14.15
N TRP A 121 -3.24 7.69 15.27
CA TRP A 121 -3.33 8.32 16.58
C TRP A 121 -2.25 7.79 17.52
N VAL A 122 -1.61 8.68 18.27
CA VAL A 122 -0.67 8.31 19.32
C VAL A 122 -1.30 8.68 20.67
N PRO A 123 -1.26 7.82 21.70
CA PRO A 123 -1.72 8.22 23.03
C PRO A 123 -1.03 9.51 23.50
N GLY A 124 -1.84 10.51 23.90
CA GLY A 124 -1.38 11.86 24.26
C GLY A 124 -0.90 12.74 23.08
N GLY A 125 -1.15 12.29 21.84
CA GLY A 125 -0.72 12.91 20.61
C GLY A 125 -1.83 13.60 19.83
N ARG A 126 -1.64 13.64 18.50
CA ARG A 126 -2.55 14.21 17.50
C ARG A 126 -3.25 13.09 16.74
N LEU A 127 -4.46 13.37 16.28
CA LEU A 127 -5.15 12.58 15.26
C LEU A 127 -4.65 13.00 13.88
N GLU A 128 -4.27 12.04 13.07
CA GLU A 128 -3.86 12.17 11.67
C GLU A 128 -4.86 11.41 10.81
N ILE A 129 -5.27 11.96 9.67
CA ILE A 129 -6.18 11.31 8.74
C ILE A 129 -5.62 11.43 7.33
N ILE A 130 -5.66 10.32 6.59
CA ILE A 130 -5.45 10.29 5.16
C ILE A 130 -6.76 9.84 4.51
N GLY A 131 -7.38 10.71 3.74
CA GLY A 131 -8.51 10.36 2.88
C GLY A 131 -8.04 10.19 1.43
N MET A 132 -8.48 9.15 0.74
CA MET A 132 -8.14 8.96 -0.67
C MET A 132 -9.09 9.79 -1.54
N ASP A 133 -8.57 10.86 -2.15
CA ASP A 133 -9.32 11.59 -3.18
C ASP A 133 -9.37 10.74 -4.46
N PRO A 134 -10.55 10.58 -5.09
CA PRO A 134 -10.70 9.70 -6.25
C PRO A 134 -9.75 10.00 -7.41
N GLU A 135 -9.36 11.27 -7.62
CA GLU A 135 -8.56 11.68 -8.79
C GLU A 135 -7.12 12.08 -8.46
N TYR A 136 -6.87 12.51 -7.22
CA TYR A 136 -5.59 13.11 -6.83
C TYR A 136 -4.85 12.33 -5.74
N GLY A 137 -5.44 11.27 -5.21
CA GLY A 137 -4.78 10.41 -4.25
C GLY A 137 -4.88 10.92 -2.81
N PRO A 138 -3.95 10.50 -1.95
CA PRO A 138 -4.08 10.73 -0.51
C PRO A 138 -4.07 12.22 -0.18
N MET A 139 -5.04 12.64 0.63
CA MET A 139 -5.19 13.97 1.21
C MET A 139 -4.85 13.90 2.70
N PHE A 140 -3.86 14.69 3.14
CA PHE A 140 -3.25 14.56 4.47
C PHE A 140 -3.78 15.62 5.43
N TYR A 141 -4.46 15.17 6.48
CA TYR A 141 -5.05 16.01 7.51
C TYR A 141 -4.40 15.75 8.87
N VAL A 142 -4.07 16.81 9.60
CA VAL A 142 -3.53 16.72 10.95
C VAL A 142 -4.33 17.62 11.87
N PHE A 143 -4.85 17.05 12.94
CA PHE A 143 -5.50 17.82 13.99
C PHE A 143 -4.46 18.39 14.97
N ASP A 144 -4.74 19.57 15.50
CA ASP A 144 -4.13 20.01 16.76
C ASP A 144 -4.40 18.98 17.87
N ARG A 145 -3.55 18.98 18.91
CA ARG A 145 -3.81 18.13 20.08
C ARG A 145 -5.16 18.49 20.69
N LEU A 146 -5.95 17.47 21.00
CA LEU A 146 -7.26 17.65 21.62
C LEU A 146 -7.11 18.35 22.99
N ARG A 147 -8.03 19.29 23.24
CA ARG A 147 -8.29 19.81 24.58
C ARG A 147 -9.76 19.52 24.90
N PRO A 148 -10.07 18.81 25.99
CA PRO A 148 -11.44 18.37 26.23
C PRO A 148 -12.47 19.51 26.16
N GLY A 149 -13.61 19.24 25.52
CA GLY A 149 -14.69 20.21 25.33
C GLY A 149 -14.55 21.15 24.13
N ARG A 150 -13.49 21.01 23.31
CA ARG A 150 -13.31 21.79 22.07
C ARG A 150 -12.83 20.92 20.92
N VAL A 151 -13.45 21.07 19.76
CA VAL A 151 -12.96 20.45 18.52
C VAL A 151 -11.63 21.10 18.14
N PRO A 152 -10.53 20.34 18.01
CA PRO A 152 -9.24 20.87 17.60
C PRO A 152 -9.29 21.33 16.14
N ASN A 153 -8.45 22.31 15.78
CA ASN A 153 -8.34 22.70 14.38
C ASN A 153 -7.72 21.55 13.58
N VAL A 154 -8.06 21.46 12.30
CA VAL A 154 -7.47 20.52 11.35
C VAL A 154 -6.84 21.29 10.19
N GLU A 155 -5.64 20.89 9.80
CA GLU A 155 -4.95 21.47 8.64
C GLU A 155 -4.62 20.41 7.58
N LYS A 156 -4.59 20.83 6.31
CA LYS A 156 -3.95 20.07 5.24
C LYS A 156 -2.45 20.31 5.29
N SER A 157 -1.68 19.33 5.79
CA SER A 157 -0.25 19.53 6.05
C SER A 157 0.60 19.15 4.83
N GLN A 158 1.40 20.10 4.34
CA GLN A 158 2.37 19.82 3.26
C GLN A 158 3.65 19.13 3.76
N LYS A 159 3.88 19.11 5.08
CA LYS A 159 5.05 18.44 5.69
C LYS A 159 5.05 16.94 5.43
N CYS A 160 3.87 16.35 5.21
CA CYS A 160 3.71 14.94 4.87
C CYS A 160 4.44 14.55 3.58
N PHE A 161 4.56 15.48 2.61
CA PHE A 161 5.21 15.21 1.33
C PHE A 161 6.72 14.99 1.42
N ASN A 162 7.35 15.30 2.56
CA ASN A 162 8.76 14.95 2.78
C ASN A 162 8.99 13.43 2.71
N CYS A 163 7.97 12.62 3.01
CA CYS A 163 8.02 11.16 2.92
C CYS A 163 6.98 10.61 1.93
N HIS A 164 5.75 11.13 1.93
CA HIS A 164 4.64 10.64 1.13
C HIS A 164 4.64 11.10 -0.34
N ALA A 165 5.67 11.80 -0.78
CA ALA A 165 5.92 12.10 -2.20
C ALA A 165 7.40 11.88 -2.56
N GLY A 166 8.03 10.87 -1.94
CA GLY A 166 9.43 10.51 -2.15
C GLY A 166 9.62 9.37 -3.16
N SER A 167 10.79 8.73 -3.10
CA SER A 167 11.16 7.58 -3.95
C SER A 167 10.16 6.43 -3.83
N ALA A 168 9.73 6.10 -2.61
CA ALA A 168 8.81 5.01 -2.30
C ALA A 168 7.44 5.12 -3.00
N THR A 169 7.06 6.33 -3.41
CA THR A 169 5.79 6.62 -4.09
C THR A 169 6.02 7.19 -5.49
N LYS A 170 7.23 7.02 -6.04
CA LYS A 170 7.63 7.54 -7.37
C LYS A 170 7.35 9.04 -7.52
N HIS A 171 7.62 9.80 -6.47
CA HIS A 171 7.51 11.27 -6.42
C HIS A 171 6.11 11.84 -6.63
N VAL A 172 5.07 11.03 -6.45
CA VAL A 172 3.66 11.49 -6.37
C VAL A 172 3.10 11.23 -4.97
N PRO A 173 2.05 11.95 -4.52
CA PRO A 173 1.37 11.66 -3.27
C PRO A 173 0.97 10.20 -3.16
N GLY A 174 1.42 9.51 -2.13
CA GLY A 174 1.17 8.08 -1.92
C GLY A 174 1.25 7.67 -0.45
N LEU A 175 0.90 6.43 -0.19
CA LEU A 175 0.93 5.80 1.13
C LEU A 175 2.26 5.07 1.33
N ILE A 176 2.78 5.08 2.55
CA ILE A 176 4.05 4.41 2.86
C ILE A 176 3.93 3.58 4.13
N ALA A 177 4.54 2.41 4.10
CA ALA A 177 4.90 1.64 5.28
C ALA A 177 6.39 1.30 5.19
N GLU A 178 7.10 1.49 6.29
CA GLU A 178 8.51 1.12 6.42
C GLU A 178 8.66 -0.06 7.36
N SER A 179 9.79 -0.76 7.24
CA SER A 179 10.19 -1.81 8.16
C SER A 179 11.62 -1.51 8.62
N VAL A 180 11.76 -1.20 9.90
CA VAL A 180 13.02 -0.71 10.49
C VAL A 180 13.27 -1.33 11.85
N LEU A 181 14.52 -1.67 12.14
CA LEU A 181 14.93 -1.94 13.52
C LEU A 181 15.08 -0.59 14.23
N VAL A 182 14.55 -0.49 15.45
CA VAL A 182 14.57 0.77 16.20
C VAL A 182 15.21 0.62 17.58
N SER A 183 15.66 1.75 18.13
CA SER A 183 16.10 1.85 19.51
C SER A 183 14.92 1.77 20.49
N PRO A 184 15.14 1.62 21.81
CA PRO A 184 14.09 1.76 22.81
C PRO A 184 13.41 3.14 22.83
N ALA A 185 14.02 4.15 22.19
CA ALA A 185 13.43 5.48 21.99
C ALA A 185 12.62 5.60 20.68
N GLY A 186 12.52 4.54 19.88
CA GLY A 186 11.78 4.52 18.61
C GLY A 186 12.58 5.01 17.38
N SER A 187 13.78 5.55 17.57
CA SER A 187 14.64 6.00 16.46
C SER A 187 15.15 4.83 15.62
N SER A 188 15.21 5.02 14.30
CA SER A 188 15.70 4.00 13.35
C SER A 188 17.19 3.69 13.56
N LEU A 189 17.53 2.40 13.59
CA LEU A 189 18.89 1.87 13.66
C LEU A 189 19.28 1.17 12.36
N GLU A 190 18.35 0.43 11.76
CA GLU A 190 18.56 -0.35 10.54
C GLU A 190 17.27 -0.35 9.71
N THR A 191 17.39 -0.42 8.39
CA THR A 191 16.25 -0.41 7.46
C THR A 191 16.17 -1.73 6.72
N PHE A 192 15.08 -2.46 6.90
CA PHE A 192 14.78 -3.70 6.18
C PHE A 192 14.01 -3.39 4.89
N ARG A 193 13.08 -2.42 4.95
CA ARG A 193 12.28 -1.99 3.80
C ARG A 193 11.95 -0.50 3.89
N ARG A 194 12.12 0.22 2.78
CA ARG A 194 11.71 1.63 2.63
C ARG A 194 10.97 1.92 1.33
N ASP A 195 11.53 1.53 0.19
CA ASP A 195 11.13 2.08 -1.12
C ASP A 195 10.06 1.29 -1.88
N VAL A 196 9.55 0.20 -1.33
CA VAL A 196 8.57 -0.67 -2.01
C VAL A 196 7.35 -0.91 -1.14
N GLN A 197 6.18 -0.94 -1.76
CA GLN A 197 4.88 -1.13 -1.10
C GLN A 197 4.06 -2.20 -1.86
N GLY A 198 3.37 -3.09 -1.13
CA GLY A 198 2.45 -4.05 -1.69
C GLY A 198 2.63 -5.50 -1.25
N HIS A 199 1.64 -6.33 -1.60
CA HIS A 199 1.57 -7.73 -1.19
C HIS A 199 2.71 -8.62 -1.72
N GLN A 200 3.57 -8.12 -2.60
CA GLN A 200 4.69 -8.87 -3.18
C GLN A 200 5.92 -8.94 -2.27
N ILE A 201 5.95 -8.10 -1.23
CA ILE A 201 7.08 -8.01 -0.31
C ILE A 201 7.10 -9.26 0.58
N PRO A 202 8.21 -9.96 0.76
CA PRO A 202 8.30 -11.09 1.69
C PRO A 202 7.84 -10.72 3.11
N LEU A 203 7.17 -11.63 3.80
CA LEU A 203 6.56 -11.34 5.11
C LEU A 203 7.60 -10.97 6.17
N GLU A 204 8.77 -11.60 6.11
CA GLU A 204 9.92 -11.32 6.99
C GLU A 204 10.36 -9.85 6.95
N ASP A 205 10.20 -9.18 5.81
CA ASP A 205 10.66 -7.80 5.58
C ASP A 205 9.62 -6.74 5.98
N ARG A 206 8.40 -7.12 6.42
CA ARG A 206 7.29 -6.15 6.58
C ARG A 206 7.19 -5.51 7.96
N PHE A 207 7.64 -6.19 9.01
CA PHE A 207 7.15 -5.92 10.37
C PHE A 207 8.17 -5.28 11.34
N GLY A 208 9.34 -4.83 10.86
CA GLY A 208 10.31 -4.12 11.70
C GLY A 208 9.75 -2.79 12.21
N GLY A 209 9.75 -2.60 13.53
CA GLY A 209 9.19 -1.38 14.13
C GLY A 209 7.67 -1.44 14.33
N TRP A 210 7.07 -2.61 14.11
CA TRP A 210 5.65 -2.86 14.31
C TRP A 210 5.43 -3.85 15.44
N HIS A 211 4.38 -3.63 16.22
CA HIS A 211 3.83 -4.69 17.03
C HIS A 211 3.00 -5.61 16.14
N LEU A 212 3.17 -6.91 16.33
CA LEU A 212 2.42 -7.94 15.61
C LEU A 212 1.87 -8.95 16.61
N THR A 213 0.57 -9.23 16.51
CA THR A 213 -0.12 -10.25 17.29
C THR A 213 -0.84 -11.22 16.35
N GLY A 214 -1.58 -12.17 16.92
CA GLY A 214 -2.31 -13.17 16.15
C GLY A 214 -1.47 -14.41 15.85
N GLU A 215 -2.13 -15.45 15.37
CA GLU A 215 -1.48 -16.72 15.03
C GLU A 215 -0.99 -16.64 13.57
N HIS A 216 0.28 -16.24 13.41
CA HIS A 216 0.86 -15.92 12.09
C HIS A 216 1.91 -16.93 11.61
N HIS A 217 2.36 -17.87 12.45
CA HIS A 217 3.32 -18.94 12.10
C HIS A 217 4.66 -18.51 11.44
N LEU A 218 4.98 -17.21 11.46
CA LEU A 218 6.24 -16.67 10.94
C LEU A 218 7.42 -17.16 11.78
N ARG A 219 8.39 -17.81 11.13
CA ARG A 219 9.62 -18.31 11.78
C ARG A 219 10.70 -17.22 11.87
N ASN A 220 10.76 -16.38 10.85
CA ASN A 220 11.65 -15.22 10.79
C ASN A 220 10.77 -13.96 10.73
N THR A 221 10.94 -13.06 11.69
CA THR A 221 10.19 -11.80 11.72
C THR A 221 10.98 -10.74 12.48
N HIS A 222 10.87 -9.49 12.00
CA HIS A 222 11.36 -8.31 12.69
C HIS A 222 10.31 -7.65 13.61
N ALA A 223 9.11 -8.23 13.69
CA ALA A 223 8.04 -7.75 14.55
C ALA A 223 8.38 -7.85 16.04
N ASN A 224 7.84 -6.93 16.83
CA ASN A 224 8.02 -6.92 18.29
C ASN A 224 9.51 -6.91 18.71
N LEU A 225 10.40 -6.35 17.90
CA LEU A 225 11.82 -6.21 18.20
C LEU A 225 12.27 -4.75 18.24
N CYS A 226 13.10 -4.41 19.22
CA CYS A 226 13.94 -3.21 19.20
C CYS A 226 15.39 -3.62 19.51
N ALA A 227 16.35 -2.70 19.46
CA ALA A 227 17.73 -3.01 19.79
C ALA A 227 18.47 -1.86 20.49
N ARG A 228 19.47 -2.20 21.31
CA ARG A 228 20.42 -1.23 21.86
C ARG A 228 21.77 -1.37 21.14
N PRO A 229 22.36 -0.27 20.63
CA PRO A 229 23.74 -0.31 20.15
C PRO A 229 24.70 -0.68 21.27
N GLN A 230 25.49 -1.74 21.08
CA GLN A 230 26.49 -2.21 22.03
C GLN A 230 27.72 -2.75 21.29
N GLY A 231 28.89 -2.13 21.51
CA GLY A 231 30.17 -2.62 20.98
C GLY A 231 30.23 -2.76 19.46
N GLY A 232 29.54 -1.90 18.70
CA GLY A 232 29.47 -1.97 17.24
C GLY A 232 28.43 -2.96 16.69
N SER A 233 27.63 -3.59 17.56
CA SER A 233 26.53 -4.49 17.19
C SER A 233 25.20 -4.01 17.79
N ASN A 234 24.08 -4.58 17.33
CA ASN A 234 22.76 -4.32 17.86
C ASN A 234 22.33 -5.46 18.79
N GLN A 235 22.22 -5.18 20.09
CA GLN A 235 21.64 -6.12 21.05
C GLN A 235 20.11 -6.07 20.94
N VAL A 236 19.51 -7.09 20.34
CA VAL A 236 18.06 -7.20 20.13
C VAL A 236 17.31 -7.45 21.45
N ILE A 237 16.16 -6.80 21.59
CA ILE A 237 15.26 -6.85 22.75
C ILE A 237 13.84 -7.09 22.24
N LYS A 238 13.11 -8.01 22.88
CA LYS A 238 11.70 -8.24 22.60
C LYS A 238 10.83 -7.15 23.23
N VAL A 239 9.85 -6.68 22.47
CA VAL A 239 8.86 -5.68 22.87
C VAL A 239 7.47 -6.21 22.53
N MET A 240 7.03 -7.20 23.30
CA MET A 240 5.69 -7.75 23.14
C MET A 240 4.63 -6.74 23.61
N PRO A 241 3.49 -6.64 22.91
CA PRO A 241 2.38 -5.80 23.35
C PRO A 241 1.94 -6.15 24.78
N GLY A 242 1.88 -5.15 25.66
CA GLY A 242 1.37 -5.29 27.03
C GLY A 242 2.34 -5.87 28.08
N GLU A 243 3.54 -6.34 27.72
CA GLU A 243 4.46 -6.93 28.70
C GLU A 243 5.17 -5.88 29.59
N ASN A 244 5.30 -4.62 29.14
CA ASN A 244 6.09 -3.58 29.85
C ASN A 244 5.53 -2.16 29.67
N TRP A 245 4.27 -2.04 29.25
CA TRP A 245 3.58 -0.78 29.01
C TRP A 245 2.06 -1.01 29.02
N ASP A 246 1.29 0.05 29.26
CA ASP A 246 -0.16 -0.06 29.35
C ASP A 246 -0.81 -0.15 27.97
N ILE A 247 -1.17 -1.37 27.56
CA ILE A 247 -1.83 -1.61 26.27
C ILE A 247 -3.26 -1.05 26.23
N ASN A 248 -3.87 -0.71 27.38
CA ASN A 248 -5.21 -0.13 27.43
C ASN A 248 -5.25 1.33 26.99
N LEU A 249 -4.08 1.93 26.72
CA LEU A 249 -3.96 3.18 25.99
C LEU A 249 -4.55 3.09 24.58
N HIS A 250 -4.64 1.88 24.00
CA HIS A 250 -5.17 1.62 22.67
C HIS A 250 -6.61 1.09 22.73
N LEU A 251 -7.29 1.06 21.58
CA LEU A 251 -8.67 0.59 21.52
C LEU A 251 -8.77 -0.93 21.58
N LEU A 252 -7.76 -1.63 21.07
CA LEU A 252 -7.62 -3.09 21.16
C LEU A 252 -6.28 -3.48 21.79
N PRO A 253 -6.20 -4.64 22.48
CA PRO A 253 -4.95 -5.17 22.99
C PRO A 253 -4.13 -5.92 21.91
N THR A 254 -4.42 -5.70 20.63
CA THR A 254 -3.88 -6.47 19.51
C THR A 254 -3.46 -5.58 18.33
N SER A 255 -2.62 -6.14 17.48
CA SER A 255 -2.17 -5.62 16.19
C SER A 255 -2.09 -6.84 15.26
N ASP A 256 -3.27 -7.36 14.91
CA ASP A 256 -3.44 -8.69 14.32
C ASP A 256 -2.85 -8.80 12.91
N ILE A 257 -2.31 -9.97 12.57
CA ILE A 257 -1.66 -10.24 11.28
C ILE A 257 -2.56 -9.94 10.08
N LEU A 258 -3.86 -10.24 10.13
CA LEU A 258 -4.72 -10.10 8.97
C LEU A 258 -4.89 -8.61 8.54
N PRO A 259 -5.25 -7.67 9.43
CA PRO A 259 -5.19 -6.24 9.13
C PRO A 259 -3.87 -5.79 8.49
N HIS A 260 -2.71 -6.26 8.96
CA HIS A 260 -1.42 -5.91 8.36
C HIS A 260 -1.32 -6.38 6.89
N LEU A 261 -1.77 -7.61 6.59
CA LEU A 261 -1.75 -8.14 5.23
C LEU A 261 -2.67 -7.37 4.29
N ILE A 262 -3.87 -7.00 4.77
CA ILE A 262 -4.83 -6.21 4.00
C ILE A 262 -4.29 -4.79 3.76
N HIS A 263 -3.75 -4.13 4.80
CA HIS A 263 -3.16 -2.81 4.71
C HIS A 263 -2.01 -2.78 3.69
N GLU A 264 -1.12 -3.77 3.72
CA GLU A 264 -0.02 -3.87 2.76
C GLU A 264 -0.53 -3.98 1.31
N HIS A 265 -1.59 -4.75 1.07
CA HIS A 265 -2.23 -4.83 -0.24
C HIS A 265 -2.83 -3.47 -0.67
N GLN A 266 -3.54 -2.78 0.22
CA GLN A 266 -4.15 -1.49 -0.11
C GLN A 266 -3.10 -0.44 -0.47
N LEU A 267 -2.00 -0.35 0.31
CA LEU A 267 -0.88 0.55 0.04
C LEU A 267 -0.29 0.33 -1.36
N GLY A 268 -0.03 -0.92 -1.71
CA GLY A 268 0.53 -1.24 -3.03
C GLY A 268 -0.46 -1.01 -4.17
N PHE A 269 -1.76 -1.20 -3.95
CA PHE A 269 -2.81 -0.92 -4.92
C PHE A 269 -2.94 0.58 -5.18
N GLU A 270 -3.18 1.37 -4.13
CA GLU A 270 -3.45 2.80 -4.24
C GLU A 270 -2.26 3.55 -4.85
N ASN A 271 -1.04 3.23 -4.42
CA ASN A 271 0.16 3.84 -4.98
C ASN A 271 0.29 3.59 -6.49
N ARG A 272 -0.04 2.38 -6.97
CA ARG A 272 0.01 2.06 -8.41
C ARG A 272 -1.09 2.77 -9.18
N VAL A 273 -2.31 2.80 -8.64
CA VAL A 273 -3.45 3.49 -9.25
C VAL A 273 -3.17 4.97 -9.42
N PHE A 274 -2.76 5.66 -8.34
CA PHE A 274 -2.48 7.09 -8.42
C PHE A 274 -1.26 7.39 -9.27
N GLN A 275 -0.15 6.65 -9.13
CA GLN A 275 1.01 6.82 -10.00
C GLN A 275 0.61 6.70 -11.48
N ALA A 276 -0.17 5.70 -11.85
CA ALA A 276 -0.62 5.54 -13.22
C ALA A 276 -1.56 6.68 -13.67
N GLY A 277 -2.49 7.12 -12.81
CA GLY A 277 -3.37 8.26 -13.09
C GLY A 277 -2.60 9.56 -13.32
N TYR A 278 -1.56 9.82 -12.52
CA TYR A 278 -0.64 10.94 -12.71
C TYR A 278 0.12 10.85 -14.03
N VAL A 279 0.74 9.70 -14.32
CA VAL A 279 1.49 9.51 -15.57
C VAL A 279 0.58 9.69 -16.80
N VAL A 280 -0.62 9.11 -16.80
CA VAL A 280 -1.56 9.25 -17.92
C VAL A 280 -1.98 10.70 -18.12
N ARG A 281 -2.27 11.44 -17.04
CA ARG A 281 -2.62 12.86 -17.14
C ARG A 281 -1.45 13.70 -17.69
N GLN A 282 -0.22 13.39 -17.29
CA GLN A 282 0.98 14.03 -17.83
C GLN A 282 1.18 13.73 -19.32
N LEU A 283 1.10 12.46 -19.71
CA LEU A 283 1.23 12.04 -21.11
C LEU A 283 0.20 12.71 -22.03
N LEU A 284 -1.04 12.80 -21.58
CA LEU A 284 -2.09 13.49 -22.33
C LEU A 284 -1.83 15.00 -22.40
N ASN A 285 -1.35 15.63 -21.33
CA ASN A 285 -0.99 17.04 -21.34
C ASN A 285 0.15 17.32 -22.35
N ASP A 286 1.22 16.53 -22.30
CA ASP A 286 2.38 16.68 -23.17
C ASP A 286 2.02 16.47 -24.65
N GLY A 287 1.13 15.52 -24.93
CA GLY A 287 0.60 15.26 -26.26
C GLY A 287 -0.63 16.10 -26.64
N LYS A 288 -0.95 17.17 -25.90
CA LYS A 288 -2.07 18.10 -26.16
C LYS A 288 -3.42 17.38 -26.35
N GLY A 289 -3.71 16.43 -25.46
CA GLY A 289 -4.91 15.62 -25.42
C GLY A 289 -4.82 14.30 -26.20
N ARG A 290 -3.67 13.97 -26.80
CA ARG A 290 -3.45 12.70 -27.54
C ARG A 290 -2.23 11.98 -26.98
N LEU A 291 -2.21 10.65 -27.09
CA LEU A 291 -1.02 9.88 -26.73
C LEU A 291 -0.02 9.91 -27.90
N THR A 292 1.26 10.14 -27.59
CA THR A 292 2.35 9.85 -28.53
C THR A 292 2.61 8.34 -28.57
N LYS A 293 3.45 7.88 -29.50
CA LYS A 293 3.86 6.45 -29.54
C LYS A 293 4.53 6.01 -28.24
N GLU A 294 5.36 6.88 -27.69
CA GLU A 294 6.01 6.66 -26.39
C GLU A 294 4.95 6.64 -25.28
N GLY A 295 3.97 7.55 -25.31
CA GLY A 295 2.85 7.55 -24.36
C GLY A 295 2.00 6.27 -24.42
N GLU A 296 1.73 5.75 -25.61
CA GLU A 296 1.05 4.46 -25.79
C GLU A 296 1.85 3.32 -25.17
N ALA A 297 3.15 3.22 -25.47
CA ALA A 297 4.01 2.20 -24.91
C ALA A 297 4.15 2.31 -23.38
N GLU A 298 3.99 3.51 -22.80
CA GLU A 298 4.03 3.69 -21.34
C GLU A 298 2.72 3.21 -20.72
N MET A 299 1.61 3.52 -21.38
CA MET A 299 0.29 3.08 -20.96
C MET A 299 0.15 1.55 -20.96
N GLU A 300 0.74 0.85 -21.93
CA GLU A 300 0.77 -0.62 -21.93
C GLU A 300 1.60 -1.19 -20.77
N THR A 301 2.73 -0.56 -20.40
CA THR A 301 3.52 -0.95 -19.22
C THR A 301 2.70 -0.77 -17.94
N LEU A 302 2.08 0.40 -17.76
CA LEU A 302 1.22 0.68 -16.61
C LEU A 302 0.05 -0.30 -16.53
N ALA A 303 -0.59 -0.60 -17.65
CA ALA A 303 -1.70 -1.53 -17.72
C ALA A 303 -1.28 -2.96 -17.35
N LYS A 304 -0.11 -3.40 -17.84
CA LYS A 304 0.49 -4.69 -17.50
C LYS A 304 0.78 -4.80 -16.00
N ASP A 305 1.44 -3.79 -15.43
CA ASP A 305 1.83 -3.78 -14.03
C ASP A 305 0.61 -3.76 -13.10
N LEU A 306 -0.40 -2.94 -13.42
CA LEU A 306 -1.66 -2.91 -12.68
C LEU A 306 -2.41 -4.24 -12.77
N ALA A 307 -2.56 -4.83 -13.96
CA ALA A 307 -3.26 -6.10 -14.11
C ALA A 307 -2.59 -7.24 -13.34
N ARG A 308 -1.24 -7.31 -13.38
CA ARG A 308 -0.46 -8.27 -12.58
C ARG A 308 -0.71 -8.10 -11.08
N TYR A 309 -0.69 -6.86 -10.60
CA TYR A 309 -0.92 -6.55 -9.20
C TYR A 309 -2.37 -6.85 -8.77
N ILE A 310 -3.35 -6.44 -9.57
CA ILE A 310 -4.77 -6.71 -9.35
C ILE A 310 -5.02 -8.20 -9.23
N LEU A 311 -4.39 -9.02 -10.07
CA LEU A 311 -4.53 -10.48 -10.08
C LEU A 311 -3.58 -11.21 -9.12
N PHE A 312 -2.88 -10.51 -8.21
CA PHE A 312 -1.96 -11.10 -7.22
C PHE A 312 -0.89 -12.01 -7.84
N ALA A 313 -0.37 -11.65 -9.02
CA ALA A 313 0.64 -12.44 -9.73
C ALA A 313 1.92 -12.65 -8.91
N ASP A 314 2.26 -11.66 -8.09
CA ASP A 314 3.51 -11.63 -7.32
C ASP A 314 3.28 -11.69 -5.80
N GLU A 315 2.11 -12.13 -5.33
CA GLU A 315 1.82 -12.21 -3.90
C GLU A 315 2.88 -13.04 -3.14
N ALA A 316 3.38 -12.49 -2.03
CA ALA A 316 4.30 -13.18 -1.16
C ALA A 316 3.63 -14.41 -0.52
N LYS A 317 4.37 -15.51 -0.45
CA LYS A 317 3.87 -16.76 0.10
C LYS A 317 3.54 -16.62 1.58
N LEU A 318 2.38 -17.13 1.99
CA LEU A 318 2.08 -17.34 3.40
C LEU A 318 2.89 -18.52 3.96
N PRO A 319 3.06 -18.60 5.30
CA PRO A 319 3.64 -19.77 5.95
C PRO A 319 2.87 -21.06 5.58
N PRO A 320 3.52 -22.23 5.52
CA PRO A 320 2.86 -23.50 5.22
C PRO A 320 1.65 -23.83 6.10
N GLU A 321 1.69 -23.37 7.35
CA GLU A 321 0.64 -23.52 8.36
C GLU A 321 -0.53 -22.53 8.16
N GLY A 322 -0.36 -21.53 7.29
CA GLY A 322 -1.31 -20.44 7.07
C GLY A 322 -1.11 -19.27 8.02
N VAL A 323 -2.12 -18.41 8.13
CA VAL A 323 -2.30 -17.40 9.17
C VAL A 323 -3.75 -17.44 9.65
N VAL A 324 -4.00 -17.00 10.88
CA VAL A 324 -5.35 -16.86 11.42
C VAL A 324 -5.59 -15.38 11.74
N GLY A 325 -6.61 -14.82 11.11
CA GLY A 325 -7.04 -13.45 11.40
C GLY A 325 -8.01 -13.37 12.58
N ASP A 326 -7.97 -12.26 13.31
CA ASP A 326 -8.94 -11.98 14.37
C ASP A 326 -10.38 -12.01 13.83
N ALA A 327 -11.27 -12.71 14.54
CA ALA A 327 -12.65 -12.91 14.11
C ALA A 327 -13.44 -11.60 14.02
N GLY A 328 -13.09 -10.58 14.83
CA GLY A 328 -13.64 -9.24 14.75
C GLY A 328 -13.32 -8.59 13.41
N PHE A 329 -12.04 -8.58 13.03
CA PHE A 329 -11.64 -8.01 11.74
C PHE A 329 -12.18 -8.80 10.55
N VAL A 330 -12.22 -10.14 10.61
CA VAL A 330 -12.80 -10.96 9.53
C VAL A 330 -14.26 -10.57 9.26
N ARG A 331 -15.09 -10.41 10.32
CA ARG A 331 -16.48 -9.95 10.18
C ARG A 331 -16.56 -8.54 9.61
N ASP A 332 -15.72 -7.66 10.12
CA ASP A 332 -15.71 -6.25 9.79
C ASP A 332 -15.26 -5.99 8.34
N PHE A 333 -14.23 -6.68 7.89
CA PHE A 333 -13.73 -6.63 6.52
C PHE A 333 -14.78 -7.12 5.51
N ALA A 334 -15.60 -8.10 5.89
CA ALA A 334 -16.65 -8.68 5.05
C ALA A 334 -17.96 -7.87 5.01
N ARG A 335 -18.12 -6.82 5.83
CA ARG A 335 -19.42 -6.13 6.05
C ARG A 335 -20.01 -5.52 4.77
N ASN A 336 -19.16 -4.99 3.91
CA ASN A 336 -19.50 -4.26 2.68
C ASN A 336 -19.09 -5.08 1.44
N ARG A 337 -18.92 -6.41 1.59
CA ARG A 337 -18.52 -7.25 0.47
C ARG A 337 -19.62 -7.28 -0.61
N VAL A 338 -19.22 -7.14 -1.86
CA VAL A 338 -20.09 -7.35 -3.01
C VAL A 338 -19.95 -8.79 -3.47
N ALA A 339 -21.06 -9.53 -3.53
CA ALA A 339 -21.06 -10.97 -3.75
C ALA A 339 -22.04 -11.39 -4.84
N LEU A 340 -21.72 -12.49 -5.51
CA LEU A 340 -22.64 -13.22 -6.38
C LEU A 340 -23.82 -13.80 -5.58
N PRO A 341 -24.92 -14.22 -6.25
CA PRO A 341 -26.02 -14.94 -5.59
C PRO A 341 -25.60 -16.21 -4.85
N ASN A 342 -24.51 -16.86 -5.29
CA ASN A 342 -23.93 -18.04 -4.62
C ASN A 342 -23.03 -17.67 -3.42
N GLY A 343 -22.91 -16.39 -3.08
CA GLY A 343 -22.14 -15.87 -1.96
C GLY A 343 -20.68 -15.52 -2.25
N ALA A 344 -20.14 -15.87 -3.43
CA ALA A 344 -18.74 -15.64 -3.77
C ALA A 344 -18.40 -14.15 -3.94
N SER A 345 -17.30 -13.70 -3.36
CA SER A 345 -16.86 -12.30 -3.35
C SER A 345 -15.34 -12.16 -3.46
N LEU A 346 -14.85 -11.06 -4.05
CA LEU A 346 -13.42 -10.73 -4.05
C LEU A 346 -12.83 -10.49 -2.65
N LYS A 347 -13.68 -10.35 -1.63
CA LYS A 347 -13.27 -10.26 -0.22
C LYS A 347 -13.24 -11.61 0.51
N ASP A 348 -13.56 -12.71 -0.16
CA ASP A 348 -13.49 -14.04 0.45
C ASP A 348 -12.03 -14.40 0.74
N LEU A 349 -11.72 -14.66 2.01
CA LEU A 349 -10.37 -14.96 2.49
C LEU A 349 -10.04 -16.45 2.34
N ASP A 350 -8.78 -16.77 2.06
CA ASP A 350 -8.23 -18.14 2.10
C ASP A 350 -7.38 -18.36 3.36
N LEU A 351 -6.40 -17.49 3.59
CA LEU A 351 -5.43 -17.42 4.69
C LEU A 351 -4.57 -18.67 4.93
N ARG A 352 -4.80 -19.74 4.17
CA ARG A 352 -3.99 -20.96 4.23
C ARG A 352 -2.79 -20.88 3.30
N THR A 353 -3.02 -20.40 2.08
CA THR A 353 -2.02 -20.32 1.00
C THR A 353 -1.88 -18.92 0.44
N HIS A 354 -2.99 -18.17 0.42
CA HIS A 354 -3.11 -16.83 -0.12
C HIS A 354 -3.95 -15.94 0.80
N ILE A 355 -3.88 -14.62 0.66
CA ILE A 355 -4.77 -13.71 1.40
C ILE A 355 -6.23 -13.95 0.98
N PHE A 356 -6.48 -13.99 -0.33
CA PHE A 356 -7.82 -14.14 -0.90
C PHE A 356 -8.02 -15.48 -1.59
N LYS A 357 -9.25 -16.01 -1.49
CA LYS A 357 -9.71 -17.20 -2.19
C LYS A 357 -9.84 -16.99 -3.69
N TYR A 358 -10.27 -15.79 -4.10
CA TYR A 358 -10.30 -15.37 -5.50
C TYR A 358 -9.30 -14.23 -5.64
N ARG A 359 -8.11 -14.54 -6.17
CA ARG A 359 -6.97 -13.64 -6.28
C ARG A 359 -7.16 -12.56 -7.34
N CYS A 360 -8.09 -11.66 -7.04
CA CYS A 360 -8.36 -10.43 -7.76
C CYS A 360 -8.75 -9.36 -6.75
N SER A 361 -8.13 -8.18 -6.84
CA SER A 361 -8.27 -7.14 -5.82
C SER A 361 -9.70 -6.65 -5.69
N TYR A 362 -10.23 -6.66 -4.46
CA TYR A 362 -11.50 -6.01 -4.13
C TYR A 362 -11.40 -4.48 -4.22
N MET A 363 -10.19 -3.90 -4.29
CA MET A 363 -10.00 -2.46 -4.42
C MET A 363 -10.50 -1.90 -5.78
N LEU A 364 -10.85 -2.77 -6.73
CA LEU A 364 -11.58 -2.37 -7.95
C LEU A 364 -12.94 -1.71 -7.65
N TYR A 365 -13.49 -1.90 -6.44
CA TYR A 365 -14.74 -1.25 -6.02
C TYR A 365 -14.54 0.14 -5.40
N THR A 366 -13.30 0.61 -5.19
CA THR A 366 -13.06 1.94 -4.61
C THR A 366 -13.23 3.06 -5.63
N GLU A 367 -13.54 4.26 -5.16
CA GLU A 367 -13.62 5.44 -6.02
C GLU A 367 -12.28 5.77 -6.69
N SER A 368 -11.15 5.47 -6.02
CA SER A 368 -9.79 5.60 -6.57
C SER A 368 -9.64 4.85 -7.90
N TRP A 369 -10.13 3.61 -7.97
CA TRP A 369 -10.14 2.85 -9.22
C TRP A 369 -11.15 3.41 -10.22
N GLN A 370 -12.37 3.70 -9.77
CA GLN A 370 -13.45 4.13 -10.66
C GLN A 370 -13.15 5.45 -11.38
N ALA A 371 -12.45 6.38 -10.71
CA ALA A 371 -12.06 7.67 -11.26
C ALA A 371 -10.79 7.63 -12.15
N LEU A 372 -10.12 6.47 -12.25
CA LEU A 372 -8.94 6.33 -13.11
C LEU A 372 -9.32 6.56 -14.59
N PRO A 373 -8.45 7.19 -15.42
CA PRO A 373 -8.76 7.47 -16.82
C PRO A 373 -9.21 6.23 -17.58
N GLN A 374 -10.36 6.31 -18.26
CA GLN A 374 -10.98 5.17 -18.94
C GLN A 374 -10.03 4.49 -19.95
N VAL A 375 -9.23 5.30 -20.65
CA VAL A 375 -8.22 4.83 -21.62
C VAL A 375 -7.20 3.86 -21.02
N LEU A 376 -6.86 4.02 -19.74
CA LEU A 376 -5.99 3.11 -19.00
C LEU A 376 -6.79 1.92 -18.45
N LYS A 377 -7.97 2.15 -17.86
CA LYS A 377 -8.83 1.07 -17.35
C LYS A 377 -9.13 0.04 -18.43
N ASP A 378 -9.46 0.46 -19.65
CA ASP A 378 -9.75 -0.44 -20.77
C ASP A 378 -8.58 -1.38 -21.10
N ARG A 379 -7.34 -0.87 -21.03
CA ARG A 379 -6.12 -1.67 -21.25
C ARG A 379 -5.84 -2.61 -20.09
N VAL A 380 -6.03 -2.14 -18.85
CA VAL A 380 -5.89 -3.00 -17.66
C VAL A 380 -6.92 -4.13 -17.73
N TYR A 381 -8.18 -3.83 -18.05
CA TYR A 381 -9.19 -4.85 -18.25
C TYR A 381 -8.82 -5.79 -19.39
N TYR A 382 -8.36 -5.28 -20.54
CA TYR A 382 -7.92 -6.18 -21.62
C TYR A 382 -6.87 -7.17 -21.12
N ARG A 383 -5.87 -6.67 -20.40
CA ARG A 383 -4.81 -7.50 -19.83
C ARG A 383 -5.29 -8.48 -18.76
N MET A 384 -6.21 -8.06 -17.89
CA MET A 384 -6.85 -8.95 -16.93
C MET A 384 -7.63 -10.06 -17.64
N ALA A 385 -8.37 -9.74 -18.70
CA ALA A 385 -9.11 -10.71 -19.47
C ALA A 385 -8.19 -11.76 -20.10
N GLU A 386 -6.99 -11.38 -20.55
CA GLU A 386 -5.95 -12.32 -21.00
C GLU A 386 -5.51 -13.28 -19.89
N GLY A 387 -5.24 -12.76 -18.68
CA GLY A 387 -4.84 -13.57 -17.53
C GLY A 387 -5.95 -14.49 -17.00
N LEU A 388 -7.21 -14.18 -17.32
CA LEU A 388 -8.39 -14.92 -16.88
C LEU A 388 -8.96 -15.89 -17.93
N ARG A 389 -8.28 -16.08 -19.07
CA ARG A 389 -8.69 -17.07 -20.09
C ARG A 389 -8.58 -18.50 -19.58
N ASP A 390 -9.34 -19.42 -20.16
CA ASP A 390 -9.26 -20.84 -19.81
C ASP A 390 -7.96 -21.49 -20.34
N THR A 391 -7.47 -21.05 -21.50
CA THR A 391 -6.23 -21.49 -22.14
C THR A 391 -5.41 -20.31 -22.64
N ASP A 392 -4.16 -20.56 -23.03
CA ASP A 392 -3.30 -19.58 -23.70
C ASP A 392 -3.13 -18.27 -22.92
N THR A 393 -3.03 -18.38 -21.60
CA THR A 393 -2.76 -17.25 -20.72
C THR A 393 -1.30 -16.81 -20.87
N PRO A 394 -1.01 -15.49 -20.92
CA PRO A 394 0.36 -14.99 -20.96
C PRO A 394 1.17 -15.49 -19.76
N ALA A 395 2.42 -15.89 -19.98
CA ALA A 395 3.26 -16.56 -18.98
C ALA A 395 3.47 -15.76 -17.68
N ASP A 396 3.43 -14.43 -17.77
CA ASP A 396 3.59 -13.54 -16.63
C ASP A 396 2.32 -13.40 -15.77
N ILE A 397 1.15 -13.85 -16.24
CA ILE A 397 -0.12 -13.81 -15.49
C ILE A 397 -0.88 -15.15 -15.55
N SER A 398 -0.14 -16.25 -15.66
CA SER A 398 -0.68 -17.62 -15.79
C SER A 398 -0.76 -18.39 -14.46
N HIS A 399 -0.60 -17.72 -13.30
CA HIS A 399 -0.47 -18.32 -11.97
C HIS A 399 -1.80 -18.82 -11.34
N LEU A 400 -2.93 -18.32 -11.83
CA LEU A 400 -4.27 -18.69 -11.34
C LEU A 400 -4.74 -20.01 -11.97
N PRO A 401 -5.24 -21.01 -11.22
CA PRO A 401 -5.90 -22.19 -11.79
C PRO A 401 -7.19 -21.86 -12.59
N VAL A 402 -7.55 -22.70 -13.56
CA VAL A 402 -8.73 -22.50 -14.45
C VAL A 402 -10.01 -22.21 -13.66
N ALA A 403 -10.28 -22.98 -12.61
CA ALA A 403 -11.50 -22.83 -11.81
C ALA A 403 -11.58 -21.47 -11.12
N GLU A 404 -10.44 -20.98 -10.60
CA GLU A 404 -10.34 -19.67 -9.97
C GLU A 404 -10.51 -18.55 -11.00
N ARG A 405 -9.90 -18.66 -12.18
CA ARG A 405 -10.06 -17.68 -13.27
C ARG A 405 -11.53 -17.52 -13.68
N ARG A 406 -12.25 -18.64 -13.83
CA ARG A 406 -13.69 -18.64 -14.13
C ARG A 406 -14.51 -17.97 -13.03
N ALA A 407 -14.20 -18.25 -11.76
CA ALA A 407 -14.88 -17.64 -10.64
C ALA A 407 -14.64 -16.13 -10.56
N ILE A 408 -13.40 -15.67 -10.73
CA ILE A 408 -13.06 -14.23 -10.80
C ILE A 408 -13.81 -13.56 -11.94
N ARG A 409 -13.85 -14.16 -13.14
CA ARG A 409 -14.60 -13.62 -14.28
C ARG A 409 -16.09 -13.49 -13.97
N ALA A 410 -16.68 -14.51 -13.34
CA ALA A 410 -18.09 -14.48 -12.96
C ALA A 410 -18.38 -13.37 -11.94
N ILE A 411 -17.55 -13.25 -10.90
CA ILE A 411 -17.68 -12.18 -9.90
C ILE A 411 -17.61 -10.83 -10.60
N LEU A 412 -16.50 -10.53 -11.30
CA LEU A 412 -16.31 -9.24 -11.97
C LEU A 412 -17.47 -8.90 -12.91
N LYS A 413 -17.90 -9.85 -13.75
CA LYS A 413 -18.97 -9.63 -14.73
C LYS A 413 -20.29 -9.18 -14.08
N ASP A 414 -20.66 -9.78 -12.96
CA ASP A 414 -21.96 -9.54 -12.32
C ASP A 414 -21.92 -8.40 -11.30
N THR A 415 -20.76 -8.10 -10.72
CA THR A 415 -20.66 -7.17 -9.59
C THR A 415 -19.86 -5.90 -9.86
N LEU A 416 -18.97 -5.87 -10.85
CA LEU A 416 -18.14 -4.68 -11.12
C LEU A 416 -18.80 -3.77 -12.17
N GLU A 417 -19.09 -2.54 -11.76
CA GLU A 417 -19.54 -1.47 -12.64
C GLU A 417 -18.41 -0.95 -13.54
N GLY A 418 -18.77 -0.40 -14.71
CA GLY A 418 -17.80 0.20 -15.63
C GLY A 418 -16.90 -0.80 -16.38
N LEU A 419 -17.22 -2.10 -16.34
CA LEU A 419 -16.58 -3.10 -17.20
C LEU A 419 -16.87 -2.85 -18.69
N PRO A 420 -15.90 -3.06 -19.59
CA PRO A 420 -16.12 -2.91 -21.02
C PRO A 420 -17.17 -3.89 -21.55
N SER A 421 -17.92 -3.49 -22.58
CA SER A 421 -18.97 -4.33 -23.17
C SER A 421 -18.45 -5.67 -23.70
N TRP A 422 -17.22 -5.71 -24.22
CA TRP A 422 -16.57 -6.92 -24.71
C TRP A 422 -16.15 -7.91 -23.61
N TRP A 423 -16.15 -7.49 -22.33
CA TRP A 423 -15.85 -8.38 -21.20
C TRP A 423 -17.00 -9.36 -20.92
N ARG A 424 -18.24 -8.94 -21.23
CA ARG A 424 -19.47 -9.61 -20.81
C ARG A 424 -19.81 -10.83 -21.65
#